data_AF-A0A2S4W687-F1
#
_entry.id   AF-A0A2S4W687-F1
#
_cell.length_a   1.000
_cell.length_b   1.000
_cell.length_c   1.000
_cell.angle_alpha   90.00
_cell.angle_beta   90.00
_cell.angle_gamma   90.00
#
_symmetry.space_group_name_H-M   'P 1'
#
loop_
_entity.id
_entity.type
_entity.pdbx_description
1 polymer ?
#
loop_
_entity_poly.entity_id
_entity_poly.type
_entity_poly.pdbx_seq_one_letter_code
_entity_poly.pdbx_strand_id
1 'polypeptide(L)'
;MRQITKSIIGAIRSSSSISGLSTPAPPPAYRRGNPQAMSKPELVVILGTTGTGKSKLAIELAEILKPRKRAEVINGDSMQVYKGLDILTNKITADETNGIPHHLMSFLELDQDYTVERFREDAIEKITEIHRAGSLPILVGGTGYYIQNLILPGRLTKDIPPEDTTISELIKKDIHATKSPHFDDHSSTILHNPQEILERYKQKGFEPNLINSLGSLPIDLLQLVFLLPHLPPFSSPKDFPPGFPSELLPPRYRPPQATAEDFCIALHEALQIIDPVMAGRWHWRDLRKVRRSLEVPLCTGKLMSLLVAEQDQIDNQARQSQEERVPYRTLVFWLYSETDQLLPRLDARVDKMMENGLVDEVRDLKMMRESFTAGDQTRTDFSRGPFQAIGYREFESLVSTKTAETQPEEINRSKKIAEAIELTKIATRQYAKSQVKWMKNKFLPELNTKFDNKSSSEELLSPTTTNFVESSQMITTYILDATLVQEWDRNVLGPARDILSAFLRHEELPPPKSISSIARCILSESEVKKTRSLKDLQLKVCEICTTEVNKPFLIEELNWQSHMRSKKHRRSLMIKNHPRPDFKSSKLRSPSSSSSCLQASSGYGSSDGSS
;
A
#
# COMPACT_ATOMS: atom_id res chain seq x y z
N MET A 1 -27.78 -18.19 -32.91
CA MET A 1 -26.32 -17.98 -32.89
C MET A 1 -25.70 -17.86 -34.31
N ARG A 2 -26.24 -17.00 -35.20
CA ARG A 2 -25.60 -16.60 -36.48
C ARG A 2 -26.12 -15.27 -37.07
N GLN A 3 -26.87 -14.49 -36.30
CA GLN A 3 -27.38 -13.16 -36.70
C GLN A 3 -27.00 -12.02 -35.73
N ILE A 4 -26.30 -12.32 -34.63
CA ILE A 4 -25.81 -11.29 -33.68
C ILE A 4 -24.36 -10.88 -33.99
N THR A 5 -23.64 -11.65 -34.81
CA THR A 5 -22.22 -11.42 -35.14
C THR A 5 -21.97 -10.47 -36.33
N LYS A 6 -23.00 -9.82 -36.89
CA LYS A 6 -22.84 -8.82 -37.97
C LYS A 6 -23.04 -7.35 -37.54
N SER A 7 -23.40 -7.09 -36.29
CA SER A 7 -23.54 -5.71 -35.79
C SER A 7 -22.28 -5.14 -35.12
N ILE A 8 -21.23 -5.95 -34.93
CA ILE A 8 -20.02 -5.56 -34.19
C ILE A 8 -18.84 -5.22 -35.12
N ILE A 9 -18.88 -5.63 -36.39
CA ILE A 9 -17.79 -5.37 -37.36
C ILE A 9 -18.06 -4.12 -38.24
N GLY A 10 -19.26 -3.54 -38.18
CA GLY A 10 -19.64 -2.31 -38.89
C GLY A 10 -19.40 -1.00 -38.14
N ALA A 11 -19.19 -1.03 -36.82
CA ALA A 11 -19.02 0.17 -36.00
C ALA A 11 -17.55 0.62 -35.84
N ILE A 12 -16.59 -0.12 -36.43
CA ILE A 12 -15.14 0.12 -36.27
C ILE A 12 -14.51 0.77 -37.52
N ARG A 13 -15.30 1.13 -38.56
CA ARG A 13 -14.78 1.69 -39.83
C ARG A 13 -15.39 3.00 -40.33
N SER A 14 -16.11 3.76 -39.50
CA SER A 14 -16.69 5.05 -39.93
C SER A 14 -16.54 6.20 -38.93
N SER A 15 -15.41 6.30 -38.24
CA SER A 15 -15.05 7.50 -37.48
C SER A 15 -13.55 7.80 -37.62
N SER A 16 -13.12 7.95 -38.86
CA SER A 16 -11.78 8.37 -39.27
C SER A 16 -11.81 9.80 -39.80
N SER A 17 -12.23 10.78 -38.99
CA SER A 17 -12.04 12.21 -39.27
C SER A 17 -12.69 13.11 -38.20
N ILE A 18 -12.13 13.14 -36.98
CA ILE A 18 -12.24 14.33 -36.12
C ILE A 18 -10.85 14.64 -35.59
N SER A 19 -10.13 15.46 -36.34
CA SER A 19 -8.99 16.23 -35.87
C SER A 19 -9.48 17.22 -34.80
N GLY A 20 -9.06 17.02 -33.54
CA GLY A 20 -9.34 17.98 -32.46
C GLY A 20 -9.45 17.38 -31.07
N LEU A 21 -8.49 16.56 -30.64
CA LEU A 21 -8.35 16.19 -29.23
C LEU A 21 -7.26 17.07 -28.61
N SER A 22 -7.71 18.11 -27.92
CA SER A 22 -6.88 18.90 -27.02
C SER A 22 -6.35 17.99 -25.91
N THR A 23 -5.04 18.00 -25.74
CA THR A 23 -4.35 17.47 -24.56
C THR A 23 -5.01 17.99 -23.27
N PRO A 24 -5.16 17.16 -22.22
CA PRO A 24 -5.61 17.67 -20.92
C PRO A 24 -4.59 18.70 -20.45
N ALA A 25 -5.09 19.92 -20.18
CA ALA A 25 -4.24 21.01 -19.76
C ALA A 25 -3.45 20.59 -18.50
N PRO A 26 -2.15 20.95 -18.40
CA PRO A 26 -1.44 20.82 -17.13
C PRO A 26 -2.21 21.56 -16.02
N PRO A 27 -2.07 21.16 -14.74
CA PRO A 27 -2.67 21.90 -13.63
C PRO A 27 -2.36 23.38 -13.82
N PRO A 28 -3.33 24.28 -13.59
CA PRO A 28 -3.22 25.66 -14.03
C PRO A 28 -1.91 26.25 -13.52
N ALA A 29 -1.01 26.55 -14.46
CA ALA A 29 0.08 27.47 -14.19
C ALA A 29 -0.60 28.75 -13.71
N TYR A 30 -0.30 29.14 -12.47
CA TYR A 30 -0.92 30.26 -11.77
C TYR A 30 -0.83 31.50 -12.66
N ARG A 31 -1.93 31.81 -13.34
CA ARG A 31 -2.02 32.90 -14.31
C ARG A 31 -1.93 34.19 -13.50
N ARG A 32 -0.84 34.96 -13.67
CA ARG A 32 -0.68 36.28 -13.05
C ARG A 32 -1.83 37.18 -13.48
N GLY A 33 -2.84 37.29 -12.62
CA GLY A 33 -3.93 38.25 -12.71
C GLY A 33 -4.07 38.94 -11.34
N ASN A 34 -4.02 40.27 -11.37
CA ASN A 34 -4.31 41.29 -10.35
C ASN A 34 -4.03 41.00 -8.84
N PRO A 35 -3.23 41.82 -8.13
CA PRO A 35 -2.83 41.58 -6.74
C PRO A 35 -3.92 42.01 -5.75
N GLN A 36 -4.95 41.19 -5.57
CA GLN A 36 -5.63 41.05 -4.29
C GLN A 36 -5.30 39.64 -3.79
N ALA A 37 -4.68 39.54 -2.62
CA ALA A 37 -4.17 38.28 -2.07
C ALA A 37 -5.30 37.25 -1.89
N MET A 38 -5.48 36.35 -2.87
CA MET A 38 -6.45 35.27 -2.76
C MET A 38 -5.91 34.21 -1.79
N SER A 39 -6.62 33.99 -0.68
CA SER A 39 -6.34 32.92 0.26
C SER A 39 -6.51 31.55 -0.42
N LYS A 40 -5.66 30.58 -0.07
CA LYS A 40 -5.73 29.22 -0.61
C LYS A 40 -7.10 28.57 -0.27
N PRO A 41 -7.66 27.74 -1.15
CA PRO A 41 -8.94 27.07 -0.92
C PRO A 41 -8.92 26.20 0.35
N GLU A 42 -10.04 26.17 1.08
CA GLU A 42 -10.16 25.49 2.38
C GLU A 42 -10.44 23.99 2.23
N LEU A 43 -9.77 23.16 3.01
CA LEU A 43 -10.01 21.72 3.08
C LEU A 43 -10.05 21.26 4.54
N VAL A 44 -11.09 20.53 4.92
CA VAL A 44 -11.12 19.84 6.23
C VAL A 44 -10.79 18.38 6.01
N VAL A 45 -9.94 17.81 6.85
CA VAL A 45 -9.51 16.41 6.78
C VAL A 45 -9.76 15.74 8.12
N ILE A 46 -10.45 14.60 8.12
CA ILE A 46 -10.74 13.80 9.32
C ILE A 46 -10.03 12.45 9.20
N LEU A 47 -9.00 12.28 10.01
CA LEU A 47 -8.16 11.09 10.14
C LEU A 47 -8.43 10.37 11.46
N GLY A 48 -8.03 9.11 11.54
CA GLY A 48 -8.19 8.30 12.76
C GLY A 48 -8.29 6.82 12.45
N THR A 49 -8.13 6.00 13.48
CA THR A 49 -8.25 4.55 13.32
C THR A 49 -9.68 4.17 12.95
N THR A 50 -9.85 2.97 12.43
CA THR A 50 -11.20 2.39 12.37
C THR A 50 -11.83 2.33 13.77
N GLY A 51 -13.14 2.52 13.88
CA GLY A 51 -13.87 2.52 15.18
C GLY A 51 -13.84 3.81 16.02
N THR A 52 -13.19 4.90 15.58
CA THR A 52 -13.13 6.16 16.36
C THR A 52 -14.23 7.18 16.05
N GLY A 53 -15.17 6.89 15.15
CA GLY A 53 -16.28 7.80 14.84
C GLY A 53 -15.98 8.87 13.78
N LYS A 54 -15.01 8.65 12.89
CA LYS A 54 -14.66 9.60 11.81
C LYS A 54 -15.86 10.07 10.98
N SER A 55 -16.68 9.13 10.50
CA SER A 55 -17.85 9.47 9.67
C SER A 55 -18.88 10.24 10.49
N LYS A 56 -19.13 9.84 11.75
CA LYS A 56 -20.01 10.55 12.68
C LYS A 56 -19.60 12.03 12.82
N LEU A 57 -18.32 12.31 13.09
CA LEU A 57 -17.84 13.69 13.19
C LEU A 57 -18.02 14.47 11.88
N ALA A 58 -17.79 13.83 10.73
CA ALA A 58 -17.96 14.49 9.43
C ALA A 58 -19.40 14.96 9.19
N ILE A 59 -20.39 14.10 9.52
CA ILE A 59 -21.81 14.44 9.42
C ILE A 59 -22.17 15.55 10.42
N GLU A 60 -21.79 15.40 11.68
CA GLU A 60 -22.08 16.40 12.72
C GLU A 60 -21.50 17.78 12.37
N LEU A 61 -20.26 17.85 11.86
CA LEU A 61 -19.67 19.10 11.40
C LEU A 61 -20.41 19.66 10.18
N ALA A 62 -20.78 18.81 9.22
CA ALA A 62 -21.55 19.24 8.04
C ALA A 62 -22.94 19.76 8.41
N GLU A 63 -23.58 19.19 9.41
CA GLU A 63 -24.85 19.64 9.96
C GLU A 63 -24.73 20.97 10.70
N ILE A 64 -23.73 21.13 11.57
CA ILE A 64 -23.51 22.37 12.33
C ILE A 64 -23.23 23.57 11.41
N LEU A 65 -22.64 23.31 10.23
CA LEU A 65 -22.43 24.36 9.23
C LEU A 65 -23.72 24.82 8.54
N LYS A 66 -24.80 24.02 8.55
CA LYS A 66 -26.10 24.43 8.01
C LYS A 66 -26.76 25.46 8.93
N PRO A 67 -27.38 26.54 8.38
CA PRO A 67 -27.55 26.86 6.97
C PRO A 67 -26.44 27.73 6.37
N ARG A 68 -25.42 28.12 7.15
CA ARG A 68 -24.41 29.12 6.77
C ARG A 68 -23.55 28.70 5.59
N LYS A 69 -23.12 27.44 5.57
CA LYS A 69 -22.26 26.88 4.52
C LYS A 69 -22.66 25.42 4.32
N ARG A 70 -22.77 25.00 3.06
CA ARG A 70 -22.92 23.57 2.76
C ARG A 70 -21.58 22.87 2.91
N ALA A 71 -21.60 21.60 3.30
CA ALA A 71 -20.42 20.78 3.36
C ALA A 71 -20.71 19.42 2.72
N GLU A 72 -19.70 18.87 2.08
CA GLU A 72 -19.79 17.62 1.33
C GLU A 72 -18.60 16.73 1.69
N VAL A 73 -18.87 15.44 1.88
CA VAL A 73 -17.86 14.48 2.33
C VAL A 73 -17.18 13.85 1.12
N ILE A 74 -15.86 13.76 1.16
CA ILE A 74 -15.05 13.01 0.20
C ILE A 74 -14.46 11.79 0.93
N ASN A 75 -14.66 10.60 0.39
CA ASN A 75 -14.11 9.38 0.95
C ASN A 75 -12.60 9.28 0.68
N GLY A 76 -11.80 9.03 1.72
CA GLY A 76 -10.35 8.79 1.67
C GLY A 76 -9.94 7.39 2.17
N ASP A 77 -10.82 6.40 2.05
CA ASP A 77 -10.59 4.99 2.35
C ASP A 77 -10.51 4.17 1.07
N SER A 78 -9.44 3.41 0.91
CA SER A 78 -9.14 2.66 -0.32
C SER A 78 -10.10 1.49 -0.59
N MET A 79 -10.83 1.01 0.43
CA MET A 79 -11.75 -0.14 0.26
C MET A 79 -13.20 0.31 0.06
N GLN A 80 -13.60 1.48 0.57
CA GLN A 80 -14.98 1.95 0.47
C GLN A 80 -15.36 2.47 -0.93
N VAL A 81 -14.40 2.54 -1.85
CA VAL A 81 -14.61 2.91 -3.25
C VAL A 81 -15.39 1.86 -4.04
N TYR A 82 -15.31 0.59 -3.64
CA TYR A 82 -15.89 -0.55 -4.38
C TYR A 82 -17.39 -0.67 -4.16
N LYS A 83 -18.15 -0.98 -5.21
CA LYS A 83 -19.60 -1.23 -5.14
C LYS A 83 -19.93 -2.52 -4.40
N GLY A 84 -21.08 -2.55 -3.72
CA GLY A 84 -21.66 -3.75 -3.07
C GLY A 84 -20.95 -4.22 -1.80
N LEU A 85 -19.75 -3.73 -1.50
CA LEU A 85 -18.98 -4.16 -0.33
C LEU A 85 -19.26 -3.34 0.94
N ASP A 86 -20.52 -3.17 1.30
CA ASP A 86 -20.93 -2.18 2.30
C ASP A 86 -20.61 -2.61 3.74
N ILE A 87 -20.87 -3.89 4.10
CA ILE A 87 -20.62 -4.43 5.44
C ILE A 87 -19.13 -4.68 5.62
N LEU A 88 -18.48 -5.36 4.67
CA LEU A 88 -17.06 -5.72 4.73
C LEU A 88 -16.17 -4.48 4.88
N THR A 89 -16.51 -3.39 4.19
CA THR A 89 -15.75 -2.13 4.23
C THR A 89 -16.33 -1.09 5.20
N ASN A 90 -17.38 -1.47 5.94
CA ASN A 90 -18.07 -0.66 6.94
C ASN A 90 -18.38 0.75 6.41
N LYS A 91 -19.09 0.80 5.30
CA LYS A 91 -19.56 2.06 4.74
C LYS A 91 -20.62 2.65 5.65
N ILE A 92 -20.69 3.98 5.64
CA ILE A 92 -21.81 4.69 6.26
C ILE A 92 -23.07 4.38 5.48
N THR A 93 -24.17 4.09 6.17
CA THR A 93 -25.46 3.82 5.53
C THR A 93 -26.09 5.11 5.03
N ALA A 94 -27.01 5.01 4.05
CA ALA A 94 -27.72 6.16 3.52
C ALA A 94 -28.44 6.98 4.62
N ASP A 95 -29.04 6.29 5.59
CA ASP A 95 -29.73 6.92 6.72
C ASP A 95 -28.75 7.68 7.63
N GLU A 96 -27.60 7.09 7.93
CA GLU A 96 -26.56 7.72 8.75
C GLU A 96 -25.91 8.93 8.07
N THR A 97 -25.97 9.04 6.73
CA THR A 97 -25.44 10.23 6.04
C THR A 97 -26.25 11.50 6.31
N ASN A 98 -27.48 11.38 6.83
CA ASN A 98 -28.43 12.49 7.01
C ASN A 98 -28.53 13.43 5.80
N GLY A 99 -28.51 12.85 4.60
CA GLY A 99 -28.59 13.58 3.33
C GLY A 99 -27.36 14.42 2.96
N ILE A 100 -26.23 14.27 3.68
CA ILE A 100 -24.96 14.89 3.31
C ILE A 100 -24.36 14.14 2.10
N PRO A 101 -24.01 14.83 0.99
CA PRO A 101 -23.39 14.18 -0.16
C PRO A 101 -22.05 13.53 0.20
N HIS A 102 -21.85 12.30 -0.28
CA HIS A 102 -20.60 11.55 -0.16
C HIS A 102 -20.04 11.24 -1.54
N HIS A 103 -18.81 11.65 -1.78
CA HIS A 103 -18.08 11.46 -3.04
C HIS A 103 -17.02 10.36 -2.89
N LEU A 104 -16.62 9.77 -4.02
CA LEU A 104 -15.61 8.70 -4.10
C LEU A 104 -15.92 7.46 -3.23
N MET A 105 -17.20 7.18 -3.02
CA MET A 105 -17.68 5.99 -2.29
C MET A 105 -18.58 5.17 -3.21
N SER A 106 -18.44 3.84 -3.19
CA SER A 106 -19.29 2.91 -3.96
C SER A 106 -19.41 3.25 -5.46
N PHE A 107 -18.33 3.67 -6.11
CA PHE A 107 -18.33 4.05 -7.53
C PHE A 107 -17.52 3.11 -8.41
N LEU A 108 -16.60 2.33 -7.82
CA LEU A 108 -15.67 1.47 -8.53
C LEU A 108 -16.19 0.02 -8.62
N GLU A 109 -16.06 -0.60 -9.78
CA GLU A 109 -16.38 -2.01 -9.97
C GLU A 109 -15.34 -2.94 -9.32
N LEU A 110 -15.73 -4.17 -9.00
CA LEU A 110 -14.90 -5.14 -8.27
C LEU A 110 -13.72 -5.69 -9.09
N ASP A 111 -13.74 -5.56 -10.41
CA ASP A 111 -12.68 -5.99 -11.33
C ASP A 111 -11.63 -4.89 -11.59
N GLN A 112 -11.82 -3.70 -11.04
CA GLN A 112 -10.92 -2.56 -11.24
C GLN A 112 -9.97 -2.39 -10.07
N ASP A 113 -8.75 -1.93 -10.36
CA ASP A 113 -7.80 -1.50 -9.33
C ASP A 113 -7.96 0.00 -9.04
N TYR A 114 -7.73 0.37 -7.78
CA TYR A 114 -7.67 1.76 -7.34
C TYR A 114 -6.30 2.11 -6.77
N THR A 115 -5.65 3.13 -7.34
CA THR A 115 -4.29 3.55 -6.97
C THR A 115 -4.32 4.90 -6.27
N VAL A 116 -3.23 5.22 -5.57
CA VAL A 116 -3.07 6.53 -4.91
C VAL A 116 -3.04 7.70 -5.90
N GLU A 117 -2.57 7.45 -7.12
CA GLU A 117 -2.54 8.45 -8.20
C GLU A 117 -3.96 8.77 -8.68
N ARG A 118 -4.73 7.73 -9.00
CA ARG A 118 -6.14 7.87 -9.38
C ARG A 118 -6.96 8.53 -8.28
N PHE A 119 -6.78 8.12 -7.03
CA PHE A 119 -7.41 8.80 -5.89
C PHE A 119 -7.10 10.29 -5.84
N ARG A 120 -5.82 10.67 -6.03
CA ARG A 120 -5.43 12.07 -5.98
C ARG A 120 -6.09 12.87 -7.10
N GLU A 121 -6.15 12.34 -8.31
CA GLU A 121 -6.79 12.98 -9.46
C GLU A 121 -8.29 13.16 -9.20
N ASP A 122 -8.99 12.07 -8.85
CA ASP A 122 -10.42 12.08 -8.55
C ASP A 122 -10.76 13.03 -7.38
N ALA A 123 -9.94 13.04 -6.32
CA ALA A 123 -10.16 13.90 -5.16
C ALA A 123 -9.92 15.38 -5.48
N ILE A 124 -8.91 15.72 -6.29
CA ILE A 124 -8.67 17.11 -6.72
C ILE A 124 -9.86 17.61 -7.55
N GLU A 125 -10.38 16.78 -8.46
CA GLU A 125 -11.56 17.11 -9.26
C GLU A 125 -12.76 17.39 -8.35
N LYS A 126 -13.08 16.49 -7.42
CA LYS A 126 -14.22 16.66 -6.51
C LYS A 126 -14.06 17.84 -5.57
N ILE A 127 -12.87 18.08 -5.02
CA ILE A 127 -12.59 19.28 -4.22
C ILE A 127 -12.88 20.54 -5.03
N THR A 128 -12.45 20.58 -6.29
CA THR A 128 -12.65 21.73 -7.18
C THR A 128 -14.13 21.95 -7.48
N GLU A 129 -14.89 20.89 -7.75
CA GLU A 129 -16.34 20.96 -7.95
C GLU A 129 -17.07 21.51 -6.71
N ILE A 130 -16.75 20.97 -5.53
CA ILE A 130 -17.36 21.37 -4.26
C ILE A 130 -17.07 22.84 -3.95
N HIS A 131 -15.84 23.30 -4.16
CA HIS A 131 -15.49 24.72 -4.01
C HIS A 131 -16.22 25.61 -5.02
N ARG A 132 -16.35 25.19 -6.28
CA ARG A 132 -17.12 25.94 -7.29
C ARG A 132 -18.60 26.07 -6.91
N ALA A 133 -19.16 25.09 -6.21
CA ALA A 133 -20.50 25.14 -5.66
C ALA A 133 -20.63 25.99 -4.38
N GLY A 134 -19.53 26.54 -3.85
CA GLY A 134 -19.50 27.31 -2.60
C GLY A 134 -19.57 26.45 -1.33
N SER A 135 -19.45 25.12 -1.47
CA SER A 135 -19.46 24.15 -0.38
C SER A 135 -18.06 23.95 0.23
N LEU A 136 -18.01 23.45 1.46
CA LEU A 136 -16.78 23.02 2.13
C LEU A 136 -16.52 21.51 1.90
N PRO A 137 -15.39 21.12 1.29
CA PRO A 137 -15.01 19.72 1.20
C PRO A 137 -14.48 19.21 2.55
N ILE A 138 -15.03 18.10 3.02
CA ILE A 138 -14.58 17.35 4.21
C ILE A 138 -14.06 15.98 3.76
N LEU A 139 -12.75 15.79 3.74
CA LEU A 139 -12.11 14.53 3.38
C LEU A 139 -12.03 13.60 4.61
N VAL A 140 -12.59 12.40 4.51
CA VAL A 140 -12.71 11.47 5.65
C VAL A 140 -12.16 10.10 5.26
N GLY A 141 -11.20 9.56 6.00
CA GLY A 141 -10.65 8.26 5.63
C GLY A 141 -9.65 7.64 6.60
N GLY A 142 -9.47 6.32 6.45
CA GLY A 142 -8.46 5.54 7.18
C GLY A 142 -7.15 5.36 6.40
N THR A 143 -7.14 5.62 5.10
CA THR A 143 -5.95 5.42 4.24
C THR A 143 -5.07 6.66 4.27
N GLY A 144 -4.33 6.83 5.36
CA GLY A 144 -3.44 7.98 5.56
C GLY A 144 -2.47 8.24 4.40
N TYR A 145 -2.00 7.17 3.73
CA TYR A 145 -1.13 7.30 2.56
C TYR A 145 -1.78 8.05 1.39
N TYR A 146 -3.09 7.87 1.16
CA TYR A 146 -3.82 8.59 0.11
C TYR A 146 -3.94 10.07 0.45
N ILE A 147 -4.42 10.34 1.66
CA ILE A 147 -4.65 11.69 2.18
C ILE A 147 -3.33 12.47 2.22
N GLN A 148 -2.24 11.85 2.66
CA GLN A 148 -0.91 12.47 2.66
C GLN A 148 -0.51 12.96 1.27
N ASN A 149 -0.64 12.13 0.23
CA ASN A 149 -0.21 12.50 -1.12
C ASN A 149 -1.13 13.53 -1.80
N LEU A 150 -2.34 13.71 -1.28
CA LEU A 150 -3.24 14.79 -1.70
C LEU A 150 -2.84 16.13 -1.08
N ILE A 151 -2.60 16.17 0.23
CA ILE A 151 -2.32 17.44 0.95
C ILE A 151 -0.84 17.84 0.90
N LEU A 152 0.07 16.88 0.69
CA LEU A 152 1.51 17.06 0.49
C LEU A 152 1.93 16.49 -0.87
N PRO A 153 1.62 17.18 -1.98
CA PRO A 153 1.94 16.70 -3.32
C PRO A 153 3.46 16.65 -3.58
N GLY A 154 3.87 15.84 -4.55
CA GLY A 154 5.26 15.73 -5.02
C GLY A 154 5.99 14.45 -4.63
N ARG A 155 5.35 13.54 -3.87
CA ARG A 155 6.01 12.30 -3.41
C ARG A 155 5.68 11.04 -4.21
N LEU A 156 4.78 11.15 -5.18
CA LEU A 156 4.44 10.06 -6.08
C LEU A 156 5.29 10.19 -7.34
N THR A 157 6.05 9.14 -7.65
CA THR A 157 6.52 8.95 -9.02
C THR A 157 5.32 8.49 -9.83
N LYS A 158 4.89 9.31 -10.80
CA LYS A 158 3.78 8.95 -11.70
C LYS A 158 3.99 7.54 -12.26
N ASP A 159 2.92 6.78 -12.48
CA ASP A 159 2.94 5.60 -13.33
C ASP A 159 3.24 6.05 -14.76
N ILE A 160 4.53 6.20 -15.04
CA ILE A 160 5.03 6.56 -16.36
C ILE A 160 5.01 5.25 -17.16
N PRO A 161 4.17 5.14 -18.21
CA PRO A 161 4.28 4.00 -19.12
C PRO A 161 5.70 3.99 -19.69
N PRO A 162 6.28 2.80 -19.94
CA PRO A 162 7.64 2.72 -20.45
C PRO A 162 7.78 3.61 -21.69
N GLU A 163 8.79 4.50 -21.69
CA GLU A 163 9.06 5.44 -22.79
C GLU A 163 9.30 4.74 -24.13
N ASP A 164 9.55 3.43 -24.10
CA ASP A 164 9.60 2.58 -25.29
C ASP A 164 8.39 1.67 -25.44
N THR A 165 7.34 2.21 -26.07
CA THR A 165 6.18 1.42 -26.51
C THR A 165 6.57 0.30 -27.47
N THR A 166 7.64 0.46 -28.26
CA THR A 166 8.11 -0.56 -29.21
C THR A 166 8.68 -1.78 -28.49
N ILE A 167 9.53 -1.56 -27.48
CA ILE A 167 10.06 -2.65 -26.63
C ILE A 167 8.90 -3.30 -25.88
N SER A 168 8.00 -2.50 -25.31
CA SER A 168 6.82 -3.03 -24.61
C SER A 168 5.95 -3.91 -25.52
N GLU A 169 5.78 -3.53 -26.79
CA GLU A 169 5.05 -4.31 -27.79
C GLU A 169 5.78 -5.58 -28.21
N LEU A 170 7.10 -5.56 -28.34
CA LEU A 170 7.91 -6.76 -28.63
C LEU A 170 7.80 -7.79 -27.49
N ILE A 171 7.96 -7.35 -26.25
CA ILE A 171 7.82 -8.20 -25.07
C ILE A 171 6.40 -8.80 -24.99
N LYS A 172 5.36 -8.00 -25.29
CA LYS A 172 3.98 -8.50 -25.37
C LYS A 172 3.78 -9.53 -26.48
N LYS A 173 4.44 -9.37 -27.64
CA LYS A 173 4.39 -10.33 -28.75
C LYS A 173 5.00 -11.67 -28.34
N ASP A 174 6.13 -11.67 -27.63
CA ASP A 174 6.73 -12.91 -27.13
C ASP A 174 5.87 -13.61 -26.09
N ILE A 175 5.28 -12.86 -25.17
CA ILE A 175 4.30 -13.39 -24.19
C ILE A 175 3.09 -14.01 -24.89
N HIS A 176 2.72 -13.52 -26.07
CA HIS A 176 1.67 -14.13 -26.88
C HIS A 176 2.16 -15.36 -27.64
N ALA A 177 3.39 -15.33 -28.16
CA ALA A 177 4.00 -16.43 -28.91
C ALA A 177 4.16 -17.70 -28.08
N THR A 178 4.44 -17.59 -26.77
CA THR A 178 4.52 -18.74 -25.85
C THR A 178 3.20 -19.51 -25.69
N LYS A 179 2.06 -18.92 -26.06
CA LYS A 179 0.75 -19.60 -26.06
C LYS A 179 0.55 -20.50 -27.29
N SER A 180 1.48 -20.45 -28.25
CA SER A 180 1.46 -21.29 -29.46
C SER A 180 2.05 -22.69 -29.16
N PRO A 181 1.44 -23.78 -29.66
CA PRO A 181 1.93 -25.15 -29.46
C PRO A 181 3.26 -25.45 -30.19
N HIS A 182 3.80 -24.51 -30.96
CA HIS A 182 5.08 -24.61 -31.68
C HIS A 182 6.12 -23.59 -31.19
N PHE A 183 6.02 -23.14 -29.92
CA PHE A 183 6.98 -22.21 -29.36
C PHE A 183 8.34 -22.91 -29.11
N ASP A 184 9.37 -22.46 -29.82
CA ASP A 184 10.77 -22.82 -29.55
C ASP A 184 11.40 -21.72 -28.68
N ASP A 185 12.21 -22.12 -27.68
CA ASP A 185 12.99 -21.21 -26.80
C ASP A 185 13.89 -20.23 -27.59
N HIS A 186 14.17 -20.53 -28.86
CA HIS A 186 14.93 -19.70 -29.80
C HIS A 186 14.12 -18.62 -30.54
N SER A 187 12.81 -18.49 -30.26
CA SER A 187 11.90 -17.57 -30.97
C SER A 187 11.49 -16.31 -30.18
N SER A 188 11.85 -16.19 -28.90
CA SER A 188 11.50 -15.03 -28.07
C SER A 188 12.43 -13.83 -28.31
N THR A 189 11.85 -12.68 -28.67
CA THR A 189 12.53 -11.39 -28.92
C THR A 189 13.03 -10.63 -27.69
N ILE A 190 12.57 -10.93 -26.47
CA ILE A 190 13.08 -10.39 -25.18
C ILE A 190 14.57 -10.72 -24.97
N LEU A 191 15.03 -11.84 -25.54
CA LEU A 191 16.30 -12.50 -25.21
C LEU A 191 17.33 -12.49 -26.36
N HIS A 192 16.99 -11.98 -27.55
CA HIS A 192 17.88 -12.09 -28.71
C HIS A 192 19.15 -11.22 -28.65
N ASN A 193 19.12 -10.07 -27.96
CA ASN A 193 20.32 -9.37 -27.47
C ASN A 193 19.94 -8.25 -26.47
N PRO A 194 20.02 -8.45 -25.14
CA PRO A 194 19.69 -7.40 -24.16
C PRO A 194 20.59 -6.16 -24.28
N GLN A 195 21.74 -6.26 -24.96
CA GLN A 195 22.59 -5.10 -25.26
C GLN A 195 21.96 -4.15 -26.29
N GLU A 196 21.13 -4.64 -27.21
CA GLU A 196 20.41 -3.79 -28.16
C GLU A 196 19.40 -2.90 -27.45
N ILE A 197 18.73 -3.44 -26.43
CA ILE A 197 17.81 -2.67 -25.56
C ILE A 197 18.57 -1.56 -24.84
N LEU A 198 19.77 -1.84 -24.33
CA LEU A 198 20.62 -0.82 -23.69
C LEU A 198 21.02 0.30 -24.64
N GLU A 199 21.42 -0.02 -25.87
CA GLU A 199 21.76 0.99 -26.87
C GLU A 199 20.54 1.85 -27.26
N ARG A 200 19.33 1.26 -27.30
CA ARG A 200 18.09 2.02 -27.50
C ARG A 200 17.80 2.97 -26.34
N TYR A 201 17.95 2.54 -25.09
CA TYR A 201 17.79 3.42 -23.92
C TYR A 201 18.81 4.56 -23.92
N LYS A 202 20.05 4.28 -24.32
CA LYS A 202 21.09 5.31 -24.50
C LYS A 202 20.72 6.33 -25.59
N GLN A 203 20.18 5.88 -26.72
CA GLN A 203 19.69 6.77 -27.79
C GLN A 203 18.52 7.65 -27.35
N LYS A 204 17.72 7.20 -26.37
CA LYS A 204 16.59 7.94 -25.80
C LYS A 204 16.97 8.94 -24.70
N GLY A 205 18.25 9.02 -24.35
CA GLY A 205 18.72 10.01 -23.37
C GLY A 205 18.52 9.58 -21.92
N PHE A 206 18.43 8.28 -21.65
CA PHE A 206 18.49 7.75 -20.28
C PHE A 206 19.82 8.15 -19.61
N GLU A 207 19.82 8.32 -18.29
CA GLU A 207 21.00 8.79 -17.58
C GLU A 207 22.22 7.86 -17.80
N PRO A 208 23.41 8.39 -18.09
CA PRO A 208 24.60 7.57 -18.35
C PRO A 208 24.94 6.60 -17.22
N ASN A 209 24.73 7.02 -15.97
CA ASN A 209 24.97 6.18 -14.79
C ASN A 209 24.02 4.97 -14.76
N LEU A 210 22.74 5.18 -15.09
CA LEU A 210 21.76 4.09 -15.17
C LEU A 210 22.14 3.09 -16.27
N ILE A 211 22.52 3.57 -17.45
CA ILE A 211 22.96 2.72 -18.56
C ILE A 211 24.20 1.91 -18.19
N ASN A 212 25.19 2.53 -17.56
CA ASN A 212 26.41 1.86 -17.09
C ASN A 212 26.08 0.78 -16.04
N SER A 213 25.21 1.09 -15.07
CA SER A 213 24.80 0.11 -14.07
C SER A 213 24.04 -1.06 -14.70
N LEU A 214 23.10 -0.81 -15.61
CA LEU A 214 22.40 -1.87 -16.34
C LEU A 214 23.37 -2.72 -17.19
N GLY A 215 24.35 -2.10 -17.83
CA GLY A 215 25.38 -2.79 -18.62
C GLY A 215 26.35 -3.64 -17.79
N SER A 216 26.46 -3.38 -16.49
CA SER A 216 27.28 -4.18 -15.57
C SER A 216 26.56 -5.41 -15.00
N LEU A 217 25.25 -5.53 -15.23
CA LEU A 217 24.48 -6.69 -14.78
C LEU A 217 24.88 -7.96 -15.55
N PRO A 218 24.95 -9.11 -14.87
CA PRO A 218 24.93 -10.42 -15.52
C PRO A 218 23.74 -10.53 -16.49
N ILE A 219 23.93 -11.23 -17.61
CA ILE A 219 22.94 -11.28 -18.68
C ILE A 219 21.57 -11.78 -18.19
N ASP A 220 21.53 -12.78 -17.31
CA ASP A 220 20.30 -13.32 -16.72
C ASP A 220 19.56 -12.26 -15.88
N LEU A 221 20.28 -11.45 -15.10
CA LEU A 221 19.69 -10.38 -14.29
C LEU A 221 19.18 -9.23 -15.16
N LEU A 222 19.92 -8.89 -16.22
CA LEU A 222 19.51 -7.86 -17.17
C LEU A 222 18.21 -8.24 -17.90
N GLN A 223 18.13 -9.47 -18.37
CA GLN A 223 16.91 -10.02 -18.98
C GLN A 223 15.74 -10.01 -18.00
N LEU A 224 15.97 -10.42 -16.75
CA LEU A 224 14.97 -10.41 -15.69
C LEU A 224 14.45 -8.99 -15.40
N VAL A 225 15.34 -7.99 -15.34
CA VAL A 225 14.96 -6.58 -15.12
C VAL A 225 14.10 -6.05 -16.28
N PHE A 226 14.41 -6.38 -17.53
CA PHE A 226 13.61 -5.93 -18.68
C PHE A 226 12.24 -6.62 -18.78
N LEU A 227 12.12 -7.85 -18.27
CA LEU A 227 10.83 -8.54 -18.16
C LEU A 227 9.90 -7.93 -17.11
N LEU A 228 10.46 -7.25 -16.12
CA LEU A 228 9.77 -6.87 -14.89
C LEU A 228 8.53 -5.96 -15.09
N PRO A 229 8.53 -4.94 -15.98
CA PRO A 229 7.32 -4.16 -16.28
C PRO A 229 6.16 -4.98 -16.88
N HIS A 230 6.46 -6.18 -17.39
CA HIS A 230 5.51 -7.08 -18.05
C HIS A 230 5.09 -8.26 -17.19
N LEU A 231 5.81 -8.52 -16.10
CA LEU A 231 5.40 -9.54 -15.15
C LEU A 231 4.04 -9.15 -14.56
N PRO A 232 3.11 -10.12 -14.40
CA PRO A 232 1.91 -9.86 -13.62
C PRO A 232 2.34 -9.38 -12.22
N PRO A 233 1.52 -8.60 -11.53
CA PRO A 233 1.82 -8.23 -10.16
C PRO A 233 1.77 -9.48 -9.27
N PHE A 234 2.80 -9.64 -8.43
CA PHE A 234 2.88 -10.66 -7.39
C PHE A 234 3.51 -9.98 -6.17
N SER A 235 3.00 -10.33 -5.00
CA SER A 235 3.32 -9.62 -3.76
C SER A 235 3.88 -10.52 -2.67
N SER A 236 3.92 -11.83 -2.92
CA SER A 236 4.35 -12.85 -1.99
C SER A 236 5.67 -13.44 -2.48
N PRO A 237 6.72 -13.53 -1.65
CA PRO A 237 7.95 -14.23 -2.00
C PRO A 237 7.77 -15.76 -2.01
N LYS A 238 6.57 -16.28 -1.71
CA LYS A 238 6.29 -17.72 -1.66
C LYS A 238 5.83 -18.28 -3.00
N ASP A 239 5.32 -17.42 -3.87
CA ASP A 239 4.60 -17.82 -5.07
C ASP A 239 5.27 -17.16 -6.28
N PHE A 240 5.53 -17.94 -7.34
CA PHE A 240 5.99 -17.40 -8.61
C PHE A 240 4.91 -16.50 -9.25
N PRO A 241 5.28 -15.57 -10.14
CA PRO A 241 4.32 -14.68 -10.80
C PRO A 241 3.20 -15.50 -11.46
N PRO A 242 1.94 -15.34 -11.05
CA PRO A 242 0.85 -16.22 -11.49
C PRO A 242 0.51 -16.00 -12.96
N GLY A 243 0.36 -17.08 -13.72
CA GLY A 243 -0.02 -17.03 -15.14
C GLY A 243 1.04 -16.43 -16.06
N PHE A 244 2.27 -16.22 -15.59
CA PHE A 244 3.40 -15.82 -16.43
C PHE A 244 4.08 -17.07 -17.05
N PRO A 245 4.37 -17.07 -18.37
CA PRO A 245 5.09 -18.18 -19.01
C PRO A 245 6.48 -18.35 -18.39
N SER A 246 6.71 -19.45 -17.67
CA SER A 246 8.01 -19.74 -17.05
C SER A 246 9.13 -19.87 -18.07
N GLU A 247 8.80 -20.20 -19.31
CA GLU A 247 9.70 -20.34 -20.46
C GLU A 247 10.40 -19.00 -20.78
N LEU A 248 9.77 -17.86 -20.49
CA LEU A 248 10.37 -16.55 -20.72
C LEU A 248 11.34 -16.12 -19.62
N LEU A 249 11.32 -16.78 -18.47
CA LEU A 249 12.29 -16.49 -17.42
C LEU A 249 13.67 -17.01 -17.84
N PRO A 250 14.77 -16.32 -17.47
CA PRO A 250 16.11 -16.84 -17.69
C PRO A 250 16.26 -18.23 -17.08
N PRO A 251 16.99 -19.18 -17.70
CA PRO A 251 17.07 -20.58 -17.26
C PRO A 251 17.41 -20.76 -15.78
N ARG A 252 18.25 -19.87 -15.22
CA ARG A 252 18.64 -19.85 -13.81
C ARG A 252 17.47 -19.61 -12.86
N TYR A 253 16.40 -18.94 -13.30
CA TYR A 253 15.26 -18.52 -12.50
C TYR A 253 13.96 -19.26 -12.85
N ARG A 254 14.02 -20.27 -13.71
CA ARG A 254 12.86 -21.10 -14.06
C ARG A 254 12.51 -22.08 -12.93
N PRO A 255 11.23 -22.36 -12.66
CA PRO A 255 10.82 -23.52 -11.86
C PRO A 255 11.10 -24.84 -12.62
N PRO A 256 11.52 -25.93 -11.94
CA PRO A 256 11.71 -26.09 -10.50
C PRO A 256 13.13 -25.71 -10.00
N GLN A 257 14.02 -25.21 -10.86
CA GLN A 257 15.42 -24.96 -10.53
C GLN A 257 15.61 -23.82 -9.50
N ALA A 258 14.75 -22.80 -9.56
CA ALA A 258 14.73 -21.69 -8.61
C ALA A 258 13.41 -21.65 -7.83
N THR A 259 13.49 -21.20 -6.58
CA THR A 259 12.31 -20.88 -5.77
C THR A 259 11.87 -19.43 -5.99
N ALA A 260 10.63 -19.10 -5.60
CA ALA A 260 10.13 -17.72 -5.66
C ALA A 260 10.94 -16.77 -4.76
N GLU A 261 11.53 -17.29 -3.67
CA GLU A 261 12.45 -16.53 -2.83
C GLU A 261 13.75 -16.20 -3.58
N ASP A 262 14.34 -17.17 -4.29
CA ASP A 262 15.55 -16.96 -5.09
C ASP A 262 15.32 -15.91 -6.18
N PHE A 263 14.14 -15.92 -6.78
CA PHE A 263 13.70 -14.90 -7.73
C PHE A 263 13.63 -13.50 -7.08
N CYS A 264 13.06 -13.38 -5.87
CA CYS A 264 13.01 -12.10 -5.15
C CYS A 264 14.40 -11.58 -4.74
N ILE A 265 15.29 -12.48 -4.37
CA ILE A 265 16.69 -12.17 -4.06
C ILE A 265 17.41 -11.65 -5.31
N ALA A 266 17.23 -12.32 -6.45
CA ALA A 266 17.81 -11.88 -7.72
C ALA A 266 17.36 -10.45 -8.11
N LEU A 267 16.09 -10.10 -7.88
CA LEU A 267 15.62 -8.72 -8.07
C LEU A 267 16.29 -7.73 -7.11
N HIS A 268 16.50 -8.13 -5.86
CA HIS A 268 17.22 -7.28 -4.90
C HIS A 268 18.71 -7.13 -5.28
N GLU A 269 19.36 -8.18 -5.77
CA GLU A 269 20.73 -8.14 -6.31
C GLU A 269 20.82 -7.18 -7.51
N ALA A 270 19.87 -7.26 -8.44
CA ALA A 270 19.80 -6.32 -9.55
C ALA A 270 19.63 -4.87 -9.06
N LEU A 271 18.78 -4.66 -8.04
CA LEU A 271 18.61 -3.34 -7.44
C LEU A 271 19.87 -2.84 -6.73
N GLN A 272 20.65 -3.71 -6.08
CA GLN A 272 21.94 -3.34 -5.47
C GLN A 272 22.94 -2.80 -6.50
N ILE A 273 22.93 -3.34 -7.71
CA ILE A 273 23.81 -2.91 -8.81
C ILE A 273 23.28 -1.62 -9.45
N ILE A 274 21.97 -1.52 -9.68
CA ILE A 274 21.34 -0.36 -10.34
C ILE A 274 21.28 0.88 -9.42
N ASP A 275 20.70 0.72 -8.23
CA ASP A 275 20.45 1.79 -7.27
C ASP A 275 20.75 1.31 -5.84
N PRO A 276 22.05 1.28 -5.44
CA PRO A 276 22.46 0.78 -4.13
C PRO A 276 21.83 1.56 -2.96
N VAL A 277 21.49 2.84 -3.18
CA VAL A 277 20.83 3.66 -2.16
C VAL A 277 19.42 3.15 -1.87
N MET A 278 18.64 2.82 -2.90
CA MET A 278 17.32 2.22 -2.73
C MET A 278 17.40 0.76 -2.30
N ALA A 279 18.37 -0.01 -2.78
CA ALA A 279 18.59 -1.38 -2.36
C ALA A 279 18.88 -1.49 -0.86
N GLY A 280 19.69 -0.58 -0.33
CA GLY A 280 19.98 -0.48 1.09
C GLY A 280 18.77 -0.13 1.94
N ARG A 281 17.73 0.49 1.36
CA ARG A 281 16.50 0.87 2.08
C ARG A 281 15.50 -0.28 2.21
N TRP A 282 15.48 -1.20 1.25
CA TRP A 282 14.44 -2.23 1.15
C TRP A 282 14.96 -3.61 1.52
N HIS A 283 14.16 -4.36 2.26
CA HIS A 283 14.41 -5.79 2.43
C HIS A 283 14.05 -6.51 1.12
N TRP A 284 14.78 -7.54 0.72
CA TRP A 284 14.47 -8.36 -0.46
C TRP A 284 13.06 -8.99 -0.45
N ARG A 285 12.39 -9.05 0.72
CA ARG A 285 11.01 -9.56 0.87
C ARG A 285 9.97 -8.47 0.62
N ASP A 286 10.35 -7.20 0.65
CA ASP A 286 9.51 -6.06 0.29
C ASP A 286 9.42 -5.95 -1.24
N LEU A 287 9.03 -7.05 -1.89
CA LEU A 287 9.06 -7.24 -3.33
C LEU A 287 8.39 -6.09 -4.08
N ARG A 288 7.23 -5.61 -3.62
CA ARG A 288 6.54 -4.47 -4.25
C ARG A 288 7.42 -3.22 -4.33
N LYS A 289 8.19 -2.95 -3.27
CA LYS A 289 9.06 -1.77 -3.22
C LYS A 289 10.32 -1.99 -4.05
N VAL A 290 10.93 -3.17 -3.97
CA VAL A 290 12.08 -3.56 -4.78
C VAL A 290 11.74 -3.49 -6.27
N ARG A 291 10.62 -4.12 -6.66
CA ARG A 291 10.06 -4.09 -8.02
C ARG A 291 9.83 -2.65 -8.47
N ARG A 292 9.10 -1.82 -7.71
CA ARG A 292 8.87 -0.42 -8.08
C ARG A 292 10.17 0.37 -8.21
N SER A 293 11.16 0.12 -7.35
CA SER A 293 12.48 0.76 -7.44
C SER A 293 13.28 0.35 -8.67
N LEU A 294 12.97 -0.78 -9.31
CA LEU A 294 13.51 -1.19 -10.60
C LEU A 294 12.66 -0.68 -11.77
N GLU A 295 11.33 -0.64 -11.65
CA GLU A 295 10.43 -0.15 -12.70
C GLU A 295 10.59 1.35 -12.95
N VAL A 296 10.72 2.14 -11.89
CA VAL A 296 10.82 3.59 -12.00
C VAL A 296 11.98 3.99 -12.93
N PRO A 297 13.23 3.53 -12.74
CA PRO A 297 14.32 3.83 -13.66
C PRO A 297 14.09 3.38 -15.11
N LEU A 298 13.43 2.23 -15.32
CA LEU A 298 13.12 1.74 -16.68
C LEU A 298 12.07 2.61 -17.38
N CYS A 299 11.17 3.22 -16.62
CA CYS A 299 10.13 4.09 -17.16
C CYS A 299 10.56 5.54 -17.28
N THR A 300 11.38 6.06 -16.37
CA THR A 300 11.73 7.49 -16.30
C THR A 300 13.10 7.83 -16.88
N GLY A 301 13.93 6.81 -17.15
CA GLY A 301 15.33 6.98 -17.53
C GLY A 301 16.24 7.53 -16.42
N LYS A 302 15.73 7.69 -15.19
CA LYS A 302 16.45 8.24 -14.04
C LYS A 302 16.40 7.32 -12.83
N LEU A 303 17.47 7.28 -12.04
CA LEU A 303 17.47 6.51 -10.79
C LEU A 303 16.41 7.00 -9.81
N MET A 304 15.75 6.07 -9.10
CA MET A 304 14.72 6.43 -8.13
C MET A 304 15.30 7.23 -6.96
N SER A 305 16.52 6.91 -6.50
CA SER A 305 17.23 7.71 -5.51
C SER A 305 17.48 9.15 -5.94
N LEU A 306 17.79 9.38 -7.22
CA LEU A 306 17.96 10.72 -7.77
C LEU A 306 16.64 11.47 -7.83
N LEU A 307 15.55 10.84 -8.27
CA LEU A 307 14.21 11.47 -8.26
C LEU A 307 13.78 11.89 -6.84
N VAL A 308 14.04 11.06 -5.83
CA VAL A 308 13.74 11.41 -4.44
C VAL A 308 14.64 12.57 -3.98
N ALA A 309 15.92 12.57 -4.33
CA ALA A 309 16.83 13.65 -3.98
C ALA A 309 16.50 14.98 -4.67
N GLU A 310 16.13 14.95 -5.95
CA GLU A 310 15.64 16.11 -6.71
C GLU A 310 14.38 16.68 -6.03
N GLN A 311 13.44 15.81 -5.64
CA GLN A 311 12.24 16.24 -4.93
C GLN A 311 12.56 16.88 -3.57
N ASP A 312 13.48 16.30 -2.80
CA ASP A 312 13.93 16.87 -1.51
C ASP A 312 14.63 18.22 -1.72
N GLN A 313 15.43 18.38 -2.78
CA GLN A 313 16.06 19.66 -3.13
C GLN A 313 15.03 20.72 -3.50
N ILE A 314 14.04 20.38 -4.32
CA ILE A 314 12.98 21.32 -4.70
C ILE A 314 12.14 21.69 -3.46
N ASP A 315 11.81 20.72 -2.60
CA ASP A 315 11.13 20.99 -1.34
C ASP A 315 11.97 21.92 -0.43
N ASN A 316 13.30 21.82 -0.44
CA ASN A 316 14.18 22.72 0.30
C ASN A 316 14.27 24.12 -0.33
N GLN A 317 14.31 24.24 -1.65
CA GLN A 317 14.31 25.52 -2.36
C GLN A 317 12.96 26.25 -2.20
N ALA A 318 11.85 25.52 -2.27
CA ALA A 318 10.51 26.03 -1.98
C ALA A 318 10.41 26.62 -0.57
N ARG A 319 11.05 25.98 0.42
CA ARG A 319 11.14 26.52 1.79
C ARG A 319 11.94 27.83 1.86
N GLN A 320 13.06 27.91 1.15
CA GLN A 320 13.92 29.10 1.14
C GLN A 320 13.26 30.29 0.42
N SER A 321 12.47 30.01 -0.61
CA SER A 321 11.75 31.01 -1.42
C SER A 321 10.37 31.38 -0.87
N GLN A 322 9.92 30.76 0.24
CA GLN A 322 8.56 30.88 0.78
C GLN A 322 7.44 30.49 -0.23
N GLU A 323 7.77 29.88 -1.37
CA GLU A 323 6.80 29.36 -2.35
C GLU A 323 6.29 28.00 -1.89
N GLU A 324 5.20 28.02 -1.12
CA GLU A 324 4.71 26.82 -0.46
C GLU A 324 3.80 25.97 -1.36
N ARG A 325 4.25 24.76 -1.70
CA ARG A 325 3.58 23.77 -2.58
C ARG A 325 2.26 23.17 -2.06
N VAL A 326 1.76 23.61 -0.92
CA VAL A 326 0.50 23.11 -0.35
C VAL A 326 -0.67 23.70 -1.15
N PRO A 327 -1.55 22.87 -1.76
CA PRO A 327 -2.63 23.36 -2.61
C PRO A 327 -3.81 23.98 -1.84
N TYR A 328 -3.99 23.59 -0.56
CA TYR A 328 -5.16 23.96 0.25
C TYR A 328 -4.74 24.51 1.61
N ARG A 329 -5.49 25.49 2.13
CA ARG A 329 -5.50 25.78 3.56
C ARG A 329 -6.24 24.63 4.25
N THR A 330 -5.52 23.79 4.97
CA THR A 330 -6.00 22.48 5.42
C THR A 330 -6.12 22.42 6.95
N LEU A 331 -7.30 22.07 7.44
CA LEU A 331 -7.54 21.74 8.84
C LEU A 331 -7.64 20.23 9.02
N VAL A 332 -6.71 19.64 9.77
CA VAL A 332 -6.65 18.18 9.99
C VAL A 332 -7.12 17.87 11.41
N PHE A 333 -8.20 17.10 11.54
CA PHE A 333 -8.62 16.47 12.79
C PHE A 333 -8.17 15.02 12.81
N TRP A 334 -7.36 14.64 13.79
CA TRP A 334 -7.01 13.26 14.06
C TRP A 334 -7.77 12.76 15.29
N LEU A 335 -8.77 11.91 15.08
CA LEU A 335 -9.47 11.22 16.15
C LEU A 335 -8.59 10.08 16.67
N TYR A 336 -8.16 10.23 17.92
CA TYR A 336 -7.35 9.26 18.64
C TYR A 336 -8.19 8.59 19.72
N SER A 337 -7.91 7.33 19.99
CA SER A 337 -8.45 6.60 21.13
C SER A 337 -7.34 5.75 21.73
N GLU A 338 -7.32 5.64 23.06
CA GLU A 338 -6.46 4.69 23.75
C GLU A 338 -6.79 3.26 23.33
N THR A 339 -5.76 2.40 23.35
CA THR A 339 -5.86 1.02 22.84
C THR A 339 -6.85 0.22 23.67
N ASP A 340 -6.81 0.34 25.01
CA ASP A 340 -7.60 -0.48 25.92
C ASP A 340 -9.11 -0.30 25.73
N GLN A 341 -9.55 0.92 25.41
CA GLN A 341 -10.95 1.23 25.11
C GLN A 341 -11.30 0.98 23.64
N LEU A 342 -10.31 1.00 22.74
CA LEU A 342 -10.55 0.81 21.31
C LEU A 342 -10.73 -0.67 20.95
N LEU A 343 -9.94 -1.59 21.51
CA LEU A 343 -9.99 -3.01 21.12
C LEU A 343 -11.39 -3.63 21.31
N PRO A 344 -12.09 -3.44 22.45
CA PRO A 344 -13.43 -3.99 22.63
C PRO A 344 -14.44 -3.44 21.61
N ARG A 345 -14.33 -2.16 21.24
CA ARG A 345 -15.17 -1.54 20.21
C ARG A 345 -14.93 -2.13 18.82
N LEU A 346 -13.67 -2.46 18.50
CA LEU A 346 -13.33 -3.11 17.24
C LEU A 346 -13.87 -4.54 17.19
N ASP A 347 -13.77 -5.27 18.28
CA ASP A 347 -14.27 -6.64 18.36
C ASP A 347 -15.79 -6.69 18.25
N ALA A 348 -16.51 -5.86 19.02
CA ALA A 348 -17.96 -5.73 18.95
C ALA A 348 -18.45 -5.29 17.57
N ARG A 349 -17.67 -4.47 16.86
CA ARG A 349 -17.96 -4.09 15.48
C ARG A 349 -17.89 -5.29 14.54
N VAL A 350 -16.86 -6.14 14.66
CA VAL A 350 -16.76 -7.36 13.84
C VAL A 350 -17.93 -8.29 14.13
N ASP A 351 -18.33 -8.41 15.39
CA ASP A 351 -19.52 -9.18 15.77
C ASP A 351 -20.79 -8.63 15.10
N LYS A 352 -20.99 -7.31 15.10
CA LYS A 352 -22.10 -6.66 14.38
C LYS A 352 -22.01 -6.83 12.86
N MET A 353 -20.82 -6.86 12.27
CA MET A 353 -20.65 -7.16 10.83
C MET A 353 -21.16 -8.57 10.51
N MET A 354 -20.92 -9.55 11.40
CA MET A 354 -21.43 -10.91 11.24
C MET A 354 -22.95 -10.96 11.32
N GLU A 355 -23.55 -10.28 12.29
CA GLU A 355 -25.01 -10.15 12.44
C GLU A 355 -25.66 -9.52 11.21
N ASN A 356 -24.99 -8.55 10.59
CA ASN A 356 -25.48 -7.84 9.41
C ASN A 356 -25.32 -8.62 8.09
N GLY A 357 -24.69 -9.80 8.10
CA GLY A 357 -24.55 -10.64 6.89
C GLY A 357 -23.20 -10.56 6.19
N LEU A 358 -22.08 -10.33 6.91
CA LEU A 358 -20.73 -10.33 6.33
C LEU A 358 -20.42 -11.57 5.49
N VAL A 359 -20.90 -12.75 5.91
CA VAL A 359 -20.66 -14.02 5.22
C VAL A 359 -21.28 -14.06 3.83
N ASP A 360 -22.44 -13.41 3.66
CA ASP A 360 -23.14 -13.35 2.38
C ASP A 360 -22.39 -12.42 1.42
N GLU A 361 -21.92 -11.26 1.89
CA GLU A 361 -21.12 -10.34 1.09
C GLU A 361 -19.77 -10.96 0.65
N VAL A 362 -19.12 -11.74 1.53
CA VAL A 362 -17.93 -12.52 1.18
C VAL A 362 -18.24 -13.61 0.15
N ARG A 363 -19.42 -14.24 0.22
CA ARG A 363 -19.88 -15.22 -0.78
C ARG A 363 -20.03 -14.57 -2.15
N ASP A 364 -20.70 -13.42 -2.20
CA ASP A 364 -20.93 -12.70 -3.45
C ASP A 364 -19.62 -12.25 -4.08
N LEU A 365 -18.70 -11.71 -3.28
CA LEU A 365 -17.35 -11.33 -3.74
C LEU A 365 -16.56 -12.53 -4.27
N LYS A 366 -16.70 -13.70 -3.63
CA LYS A 366 -16.07 -14.96 -4.09
C LYS A 366 -16.67 -15.44 -5.41
N MET A 367 -17.99 -15.44 -5.54
CA MET A 367 -18.68 -15.84 -6.78
C MET A 367 -18.31 -14.92 -7.95
N MET A 368 -18.27 -13.61 -7.71
CA MET A 368 -17.80 -12.64 -8.70
C MET A 368 -16.36 -12.92 -9.11
N ARG A 369 -15.46 -13.16 -8.16
CA ARG A 369 -14.08 -13.55 -8.46
C ARG A 369 -14.00 -14.80 -9.32
N GLU A 370 -14.74 -15.86 -8.98
CA GLU A 370 -14.77 -17.11 -9.74
C GLU A 370 -15.30 -16.92 -11.18
N SER A 371 -16.26 -16.00 -11.37
CA SER A 371 -16.75 -15.64 -12.69
C SER A 371 -15.69 -14.93 -13.55
N PHE A 372 -14.85 -14.08 -12.95
CA PHE A 372 -13.75 -13.42 -13.64
C PHE A 372 -12.57 -14.35 -13.94
N THR A 373 -12.39 -15.43 -13.17
CA THR A 373 -11.24 -16.33 -13.32
C THR A 373 -11.48 -17.52 -14.25
N ALA A 374 -12.73 -17.81 -14.66
CA ALA A 374 -13.12 -18.76 -15.73
C ALA A 374 -12.10 -19.88 -16.06
N GLY A 375 -11.68 -20.65 -15.04
CA GLY A 375 -10.80 -21.82 -15.18
C GLY A 375 -9.33 -21.66 -14.79
N ASP A 376 -8.83 -20.43 -14.54
CA ASP A 376 -7.45 -20.21 -14.10
C ASP A 376 -7.38 -19.92 -12.59
N GLN A 377 -7.13 -20.97 -11.80
CA GLN A 377 -6.98 -20.87 -10.34
C GLN A 377 -5.79 -20.00 -9.91
N THR A 378 -4.90 -19.62 -10.83
CA THR A 378 -3.68 -18.87 -10.50
C THR A 378 -3.93 -17.38 -10.25
N ARG A 379 -5.12 -16.84 -10.56
CA ARG A 379 -5.45 -15.42 -10.38
C ARG A 379 -6.01 -15.03 -9.00
N THR A 380 -5.80 -15.83 -7.96
CA THR A 380 -6.20 -15.47 -6.57
C THR A 380 -5.15 -14.56 -5.90
N ASP A 381 -4.98 -13.34 -6.40
CA ASP A 381 -4.11 -12.37 -5.75
C ASP A 381 -4.88 -11.55 -4.69
N PHE A 382 -4.85 -12.00 -3.43
CA PHE A 382 -5.40 -11.29 -2.26
C PHE A 382 -4.71 -9.94 -1.97
N SER A 383 -3.70 -9.61 -2.76
CA SER A 383 -2.91 -8.41 -2.59
C SER A 383 -3.42 -7.26 -3.48
N ARG A 384 -4.48 -7.47 -4.28
CA ARG A 384 -5.01 -6.48 -5.22
C ARG A 384 -6.51 -6.26 -5.10
N GLY A 385 -6.94 -5.10 -5.59
CA GLY A 385 -8.35 -4.73 -5.67
C GLY A 385 -9.11 -4.87 -4.34
N PRO A 386 -10.40 -5.28 -4.39
CA PRO A 386 -11.25 -5.47 -3.22
C PRO A 386 -10.84 -6.66 -2.35
N PHE A 387 -10.04 -7.60 -2.87
CA PHE A 387 -9.65 -8.83 -2.16
C PHE A 387 -8.66 -8.60 -1.01
N GLN A 388 -8.13 -7.38 -0.90
CA GLN A 388 -7.31 -6.92 0.23
C GLN A 388 -8.12 -6.62 1.48
N ALA A 389 -9.46 -6.52 1.37
CA ALA A 389 -10.31 -6.14 2.48
C ALA A 389 -10.20 -7.14 3.65
N ILE A 390 -10.08 -6.58 4.86
CA ILE A 390 -10.05 -7.36 6.11
C ILE A 390 -11.42 -8.00 6.30
N GLY A 391 -11.45 -9.31 6.53
CA GLY A 391 -12.67 -10.11 6.59
C GLY A 391 -12.92 -10.92 5.32
N TYR A 392 -12.35 -10.56 4.17
CA TYR A 392 -12.47 -11.41 2.98
C TYR A 392 -11.50 -12.60 3.08
N ARG A 393 -10.20 -12.32 3.30
CA ARG A 393 -9.14 -13.34 3.36
C ARG A 393 -9.37 -14.37 4.45
N GLU A 394 -9.94 -13.93 5.56
CA GLU A 394 -10.22 -14.76 6.72
C GLU A 394 -11.41 -15.71 6.49
N PHE A 395 -12.43 -15.29 5.74
CA PHE A 395 -13.66 -16.07 5.53
C PHE A 395 -13.73 -16.80 4.19
N GLU A 396 -12.93 -16.42 3.19
CA GLU A 396 -13.04 -16.95 1.82
C GLU A 396 -12.81 -18.47 1.72
N SER A 397 -12.00 -19.05 2.60
CA SER A 397 -11.79 -20.50 2.69
C SER A 397 -13.00 -21.27 3.25
N LEU A 398 -13.90 -20.58 3.96
CA LEU A 398 -15.07 -21.17 4.62
C LEU A 398 -16.32 -21.16 3.76
N VAL A 399 -16.40 -20.19 2.85
CA VAL A 399 -17.58 -20.01 2.01
C VAL A 399 -17.46 -20.93 0.80
N SER A 400 -18.34 -21.94 0.72
CA SER A 400 -18.45 -22.79 -0.47
C SER A 400 -19.36 -22.14 -1.51
N THR A 401 -19.01 -22.24 -2.79
CA THR A 401 -19.87 -21.78 -3.90
C THR A 401 -20.90 -22.83 -4.34
N LYS A 402 -20.80 -24.05 -3.82
CA LYS A 402 -21.75 -25.15 -4.04
C LYS A 402 -22.57 -25.38 -2.77
N THR A 403 -23.89 -25.27 -2.89
CA THR A 403 -24.87 -25.66 -1.88
C THR A 403 -24.95 -27.19 -1.83
N ALA A 404 -24.25 -27.81 -0.88
CA ALA A 404 -24.50 -29.19 -0.49
C ALA A 404 -24.26 -29.31 1.01
N GLU A 405 -25.34 -29.46 1.75
CA GLU A 405 -25.34 -29.63 3.20
C GLU A 405 -25.27 -31.13 3.52
N THR A 406 -24.20 -31.54 4.21
CA THR A 406 -24.16 -32.84 4.89
C THR A 406 -23.90 -32.61 6.39
N GLN A 407 -24.75 -33.18 7.23
CA GLN A 407 -24.84 -32.93 8.68
C GLN A 407 -23.58 -33.19 9.54
N PRO A 408 -22.58 -34.02 9.16
CA PRO A 408 -21.33 -34.12 9.93
C PRO A 408 -20.43 -32.87 9.86
N GLU A 409 -20.69 -31.96 8.93
CA GLU A 409 -19.84 -30.78 8.68
C GLU A 409 -20.18 -29.56 9.54
N GLU A 410 -21.35 -29.53 10.19
CA GLU A 410 -21.85 -28.33 10.90
C GLU A 410 -21.02 -27.95 12.12
N ILE A 411 -20.61 -28.91 12.96
CA ILE A 411 -19.80 -28.61 14.16
C ILE A 411 -18.40 -28.11 13.76
N ASN A 412 -17.80 -28.71 12.73
CA ASN A 412 -16.52 -28.28 12.20
C ASN A 412 -16.61 -26.89 11.54
N ARG A 413 -17.73 -26.61 10.86
CA ARG A 413 -18.02 -25.31 10.24
C ARG A 413 -18.18 -24.22 11.29
N SER A 414 -18.94 -24.45 12.36
CA SER A 414 -19.10 -23.49 13.46
C SER A 414 -17.77 -23.15 14.14
N LYS A 415 -16.91 -24.15 14.37
CA LYS A 415 -15.57 -23.94 14.91
C LYS A 415 -14.69 -23.10 13.98
N LYS A 416 -14.72 -23.39 12.68
CA LYS A 416 -13.96 -22.64 11.67
C LYS A 416 -14.47 -21.19 11.52
N ILE A 417 -15.79 -20.98 11.58
CA ILE A 417 -16.37 -19.63 11.57
C ILE A 417 -15.88 -18.83 12.77
N ALA A 418 -15.89 -19.42 13.97
CA ALA A 418 -15.35 -18.76 15.16
C ALA A 418 -13.85 -18.42 15.02
N GLU A 419 -13.06 -19.30 14.41
CA GLU A 419 -11.66 -19.03 14.10
C GLU A 419 -11.48 -17.86 13.11
N ALA A 420 -12.28 -17.82 12.04
CA ALA A 420 -12.24 -16.71 11.07
C ALA A 420 -12.70 -15.37 11.67
N ILE A 421 -13.69 -15.38 12.57
CA ILE A 421 -14.08 -14.19 13.34
C ILE A 421 -12.89 -13.68 14.16
N GLU A 422 -12.22 -14.56 14.91
CA GLU A 422 -11.06 -14.18 15.71
C GLU A 422 -9.89 -13.68 14.86
N LEU A 423 -9.61 -14.31 13.72
CA LEU A 423 -8.61 -13.82 12.77
C LEU A 423 -8.97 -12.44 12.22
N THR A 424 -10.25 -12.19 11.92
CA THR A 424 -10.74 -10.89 11.44
C THR A 424 -10.62 -9.82 12.51
N LYS A 425 -10.92 -10.15 13.77
CA LYS A 425 -10.68 -9.27 14.92
C LYS A 425 -9.19 -8.96 15.07
N ILE A 426 -8.32 -9.98 15.01
CA ILE A 426 -6.85 -9.80 15.06
C ILE A 426 -6.38 -8.87 13.94
N ALA A 427 -6.80 -9.10 12.69
CA ALA A 427 -6.42 -8.29 11.54
C ALA A 427 -6.91 -6.83 11.68
N THR A 428 -8.14 -6.63 12.16
CA THR A 428 -8.71 -5.29 12.43
C THR A 428 -7.91 -4.54 13.49
N ARG A 429 -7.52 -5.21 14.58
CA ARG A 429 -6.67 -4.62 15.64
C ARG A 429 -5.27 -4.30 15.12
N GLN A 430 -4.68 -5.15 14.29
CA GLN A 430 -3.37 -4.90 13.67
C GLN A 430 -3.43 -3.71 12.70
N TYR A 431 -4.52 -3.56 11.95
CA TYR A 431 -4.74 -2.44 11.07
C TYR A 431 -4.86 -1.12 11.85
N ALA A 432 -5.68 -1.07 12.91
CA ALA A 432 -5.79 0.11 13.78
C ALA A 432 -4.43 0.51 14.39
N LYS A 433 -3.64 -0.46 14.89
CA LYS A 433 -2.27 -0.21 15.39
C LYS A 433 -1.36 0.35 14.29
N SER A 434 -1.45 -0.19 13.08
CA SER A 434 -0.66 0.28 11.93
C SER A 434 -1.01 1.71 11.54
N GLN A 435 -2.29 2.10 11.59
CA GLN A 435 -2.75 3.46 11.36
C GLN A 435 -2.17 4.45 12.38
N VAL A 436 -2.24 4.14 13.69
CA VAL A 436 -1.62 4.98 14.73
C VAL A 436 -0.11 5.08 14.55
N LYS A 437 0.56 3.95 14.28
CA LYS A 437 2.01 3.92 14.03
C LYS A 437 2.40 4.80 12.85
N TRP A 438 1.60 4.78 11.78
CA TRP A 438 1.81 5.61 10.60
C TRP A 438 1.62 7.10 10.92
N MET A 439 0.56 7.46 11.66
CA MET A 439 0.33 8.85 12.10
C MET A 439 1.50 9.39 12.91
N LYS A 440 1.93 8.64 13.94
CA LYS A 440 2.99 9.06 14.87
C LYS A 440 4.40 9.09 14.27
N ASN A 441 4.71 8.18 13.34
CA ASN A 441 6.09 8.00 12.87
C ASN A 441 6.32 8.43 11.42
N LYS A 442 5.27 8.77 10.68
CA LYS A 442 5.38 9.25 9.31
C LYS A 442 4.67 10.58 9.11
N PHE A 443 3.37 10.65 9.37
CA PHE A 443 2.56 11.84 9.06
C PHE A 443 2.95 13.07 9.89
N LEU A 444 2.89 12.98 11.22
CA LEU A 444 3.22 14.11 12.09
C LEU A 444 4.68 14.57 11.94
N PRO A 445 5.70 13.67 11.97
CA PRO A 445 7.08 14.08 11.73
C PRO A 445 7.28 14.82 10.42
N GLU A 446 6.56 14.42 9.37
CA GLU A 446 6.66 15.04 8.05
C GLU A 446 6.05 16.43 8.00
N LEU A 447 4.91 16.64 8.68
CA LEU A 447 4.33 17.97 8.86
C LEU A 447 5.27 18.87 9.66
N ASN A 448 5.78 18.41 10.80
CA ASN A 448 6.72 19.17 11.63
C ASN A 448 7.98 19.53 10.82
N THR A 449 8.54 18.58 10.06
CA THR A 449 9.73 18.82 9.22
C THR A 449 9.47 19.85 8.11
N LYS A 450 8.22 19.98 7.63
CA LYS A 450 7.86 20.91 6.56
C LYS A 450 7.45 22.30 7.07
N PHE A 451 6.84 22.38 8.25
CA PHE A 451 6.20 23.62 8.73
C PHE A 451 6.74 24.16 10.06
N ASP A 452 7.49 23.39 10.87
CA ASP A 452 8.07 23.88 12.14
C ASP A 452 9.52 24.37 11.95
N ASN A 453 9.67 25.62 11.51
CA ASN A 453 10.92 26.38 11.65
C ASN A 453 10.68 27.62 12.54
N LYS A 454 10.27 27.41 13.79
CA LYS A 454 10.15 28.49 14.80
C LYS A 454 11.02 28.33 16.05
N SER A 455 11.98 27.41 16.10
CA SER A 455 12.78 27.21 17.31
C SER A 455 14.25 26.89 17.04
N SER A 456 14.95 27.79 16.34
CA SER A 456 16.42 27.85 16.38
C SER A 456 16.94 29.28 16.25
N SER A 457 16.23 30.24 16.85
CA SER A 457 16.72 31.61 17.06
C SER A 457 16.14 32.15 18.37
N GLU A 458 16.38 31.44 19.48
CA GLU A 458 16.61 32.10 20.76
C GLU A 458 18.05 32.60 20.74
N GLU A 459 18.29 33.81 20.25
CA GLU A 459 19.34 34.66 20.79
C GLU A 459 19.13 36.12 20.37
N LEU A 460 19.08 36.96 21.42
CA LEU A 460 19.18 38.43 21.47
C LEU A 460 17.89 39.25 21.36
N LEU A 461 17.51 39.73 22.55
CA LEU A 461 16.51 40.75 22.87
C LEU A 461 16.59 42.01 22.00
N SER A 462 15.43 42.53 21.58
CA SER A 462 15.04 43.93 21.82
C SER A 462 13.52 44.12 21.73
N PRO A 463 12.88 44.89 22.64
CA PRO A 463 11.44 45.05 22.71
C PRO A 463 11.01 46.35 22.02
N THR A 464 10.98 46.38 20.69
CA THR A 464 10.23 47.42 19.96
C THR A 464 10.25 47.05 18.49
N THR A 465 9.18 46.42 18.01
CA THR A 465 8.48 46.67 16.73
C THR A 465 7.41 45.60 16.62
N THR A 466 6.16 45.99 16.81
CA THR A 466 4.97 45.19 16.47
C THR A 466 4.89 45.05 14.96
N ASN A 467 5.66 44.13 14.39
CA ASN A 467 5.48 43.67 13.01
C ASN A 467 4.85 42.28 13.07
N PHE A 468 3.54 42.25 12.81
CA PHE A 468 2.77 41.05 12.52
C PHE A 468 3.46 40.28 11.38
N VAL A 469 4.17 39.21 11.72
CA VAL A 469 4.54 38.18 10.74
C VAL A 469 3.43 37.14 10.80
N GLU A 470 2.43 37.30 9.92
CA GLU A 470 1.46 36.26 9.57
C GLU A 470 2.20 35.05 8.99
N SER A 471 2.76 34.23 9.87
CA SER A 471 3.17 32.87 9.55
C SER A 471 1.92 32.00 9.67
N SER A 472 1.00 32.15 8.71
CA SER A 472 -0.21 31.32 8.63
C SER A 472 0.21 29.91 8.21
N GLN A 473 0.36 29.02 9.19
CA GLN A 473 0.59 27.61 8.96
C GLN A 473 -0.56 27.06 8.08
N MET A 474 -0.26 26.67 6.82
CA MET A 474 -1.31 26.25 5.88
C MET A 474 -1.93 24.90 6.22
N ILE A 475 -1.24 24.05 6.97
CA ILE A 475 -1.77 22.78 7.46
C ILE A 475 -1.68 22.77 8.98
N THR A 476 -2.82 22.78 9.67
CA THR A 476 -2.87 22.70 11.14
C THR A 476 -3.52 21.37 11.55
N THR A 477 -2.87 20.64 12.44
CA THR A 477 -3.35 19.32 12.90
C THR A 477 -3.77 19.36 14.37
N TYR A 478 -4.98 18.91 14.66
CA TYR A 478 -5.55 18.78 16.01
C TYR A 478 -5.84 17.33 16.34
N ILE A 479 -5.54 16.93 17.57
CA ILE A 479 -5.83 15.58 18.08
C ILE A 479 -7.06 15.67 18.98
N LEU A 480 -8.12 14.94 18.62
CA LEU A 480 -9.36 14.87 19.38
C LEU A 480 -9.45 13.52 20.10
N ASP A 481 -9.80 13.56 21.38
CA ASP A 481 -9.85 12.36 22.22
C ASP A 481 -11.22 11.68 22.12
N ALA A 482 -11.26 10.58 21.37
CA ALA A 482 -12.43 9.71 21.18
C ALA A 482 -12.33 8.41 22.01
N THR A 483 -11.59 8.43 23.14
CA THR A 483 -11.42 7.28 24.03
C THR A 483 -12.73 6.90 24.71
N LEU A 484 -13.45 7.86 25.30
CA LEU A 484 -14.73 7.65 25.97
C LEU A 484 -15.88 8.17 25.10
N VAL A 485 -16.76 7.26 24.66
CA VAL A 485 -17.92 7.62 23.81
C VAL A 485 -18.91 8.54 24.55
N GLN A 486 -19.00 8.41 25.87
CA GLN A 486 -19.87 9.24 26.72
C GLN A 486 -19.42 10.70 26.77
N GLU A 487 -18.13 10.97 26.53
CA GLU A 487 -17.56 12.31 26.53
C GLU A 487 -17.38 12.88 25.11
N TRP A 488 -18.02 12.26 24.10
CA TRP A 488 -17.90 12.65 22.69
C TRP A 488 -18.15 14.14 22.47
N ASP A 489 -19.24 14.68 23.02
CA ASP A 489 -19.60 16.07 22.86
C ASP A 489 -18.56 17.03 23.43
N ARG A 490 -17.97 16.66 24.58
CA ARG A 490 -16.98 17.48 25.30
C ARG A 490 -15.60 17.40 24.67
N ASN A 491 -15.14 16.21 24.28
CA ASN A 491 -13.75 15.97 23.89
C ASN A 491 -13.54 15.96 22.37
N VAL A 492 -14.60 15.77 21.59
CA VAL A 492 -14.53 15.67 20.13
C VAL A 492 -15.36 16.77 19.47
N LEU A 493 -16.69 16.75 19.62
CA LEU A 493 -17.58 17.60 18.83
C LEU A 493 -17.44 19.09 19.17
N GLY A 494 -17.46 19.44 20.46
CA GLY A 494 -17.31 20.82 20.94
C GLY A 494 -16.01 21.46 20.45
N PRO A 495 -14.83 20.87 20.75
CA PRO A 495 -13.56 21.37 20.26
C PRO A 495 -13.48 21.44 18.72
N ALA A 496 -13.95 20.39 18.01
CA ALA A 496 -13.93 20.37 16.55
C ALA A 496 -14.77 21.50 15.94
N ARG A 497 -15.96 21.75 16.49
CA ARG A 497 -16.84 22.85 16.09
C ARG A 497 -16.17 24.21 16.28
N ASP A 498 -15.62 24.45 17.46
CA ASP A 498 -15.08 25.76 17.82
C ASP A 498 -13.83 26.06 16.96
N ILE A 499 -12.96 25.06 16.76
CA ILE A 499 -11.79 25.15 15.88
C ILE A 499 -12.22 25.35 14.42
N LEU A 500 -13.21 24.59 13.93
CA LEU A 500 -13.71 24.73 12.57
C LEU A 500 -14.30 26.11 12.32
N SER A 501 -15.08 26.64 13.28
CA SER A 501 -15.66 27.97 13.17
C SER A 501 -14.59 29.06 13.13
N ALA A 502 -13.57 28.99 13.98
CA ALA A 502 -12.44 29.92 13.96
C ALA A 502 -11.64 29.80 12.65
N PHE A 503 -11.43 28.57 12.18
CA PHE A 503 -10.76 28.29 10.92
C PHE A 503 -11.49 28.94 9.74
N LEU A 504 -12.79 28.73 9.58
CA LEU A 504 -13.57 29.29 8.47
C LEU A 504 -13.69 30.82 8.51
N ARG A 505 -13.52 31.43 9.68
CA ARG A 505 -13.53 32.90 9.84
C ARG A 505 -12.15 33.54 9.69
N HIS A 506 -11.11 32.75 9.46
CA HIS A 506 -9.72 33.21 9.46
C HIS A 506 -9.30 33.87 10.79
N GLU A 507 -9.86 33.42 11.91
CA GLU A 507 -9.50 33.87 13.26
C GLU A 507 -8.25 33.14 13.77
N GLU A 508 -7.66 33.64 14.86
CA GLU A 508 -6.54 32.98 15.54
C GLU A 508 -6.98 31.63 16.11
N LEU A 509 -6.30 30.56 15.71
CA LEU A 509 -6.62 29.21 16.13
C LEU A 509 -5.98 28.89 17.49
N PRO A 510 -6.68 28.15 18.38
CA PRO A 510 -6.08 27.72 19.63
C PRO A 510 -4.86 26.81 19.37
N PRO A 511 -3.79 26.88 20.18
CA PRO A 511 -2.61 26.05 19.96
C PRO A 511 -2.96 24.55 20.06
N PRO A 512 -2.53 23.69 19.12
CA PRO A 512 -2.93 22.27 19.11
C PRO A 512 -2.67 21.49 20.41
N LYS A 513 -1.64 21.87 21.17
CA LYS A 513 -1.29 21.27 22.48
C LYS A 513 -2.21 21.69 23.64
N SER A 514 -3.06 22.70 23.47
CA SER A 514 -3.98 23.14 24.53
C SER A 514 -5.29 22.34 24.56
N ILE A 515 -5.63 21.64 23.47
CA ILE A 515 -6.92 20.94 23.34
C ILE A 515 -7.08 19.82 24.38
N SER A 516 -6.05 18.99 24.57
CA SER A 516 -6.10 17.90 25.55
C SER A 516 -4.70 17.50 26.04
N SER A 517 -4.65 16.81 27.18
CA SER A 517 -3.40 16.21 27.71
C SER A 517 -2.80 15.19 26.74
N ILE A 518 -3.65 14.40 26.08
CA ILE A 518 -3.26 13.43 25.06
C ILE A 518 -2.67 14.14 23.84
N ALA A 519 -3.30 15.22 23.36
CA ALA A 519 -2.78 16.03 22.26
C ALA A 519 -1.39 16.57 22.60
N ARG A 520 -1.21 17.12 23.81
CA ARG A 520 0.09 17.59 24.29
C ARG A 520 1.15 16.49 24.29
N CYS A 521 0.83 15.31 24.83
CA CYS A 521 1.74 14.18 24.89
C CYS A 521 2.18 13.71 23.48
N ILE A 522 1.21 13.44 22.59
CA ILE A 522 1.51 12.89 21.26
C ILE A 522 2.23 13.89 20.36
N LEU A 523 1.82 15.17 20.37
CA LEU A 523 2.46 16.20 19.58
C LEU A 523 3.89 16.45 20.04
N SER A 524 4.12 16.50 21.36
CA SER A 524 5.48 16.66 21.91
C SER A 524 6.37 15.45 21.59
N GLU A 525 5.82 14.23 21.63
CA GLU A 525 6.53 13.01 21.17
C GLU A 525 6.91 13.10 19.68
N SER A 526 6.04 13.68 18.85
CA SER A 526 6.25 13.79 17.40
C SER A 526 7.25 14.87 17.00
N GLU A 527 7.41 15.94 17.79
CA GLU A 527 8.39 17.01 17.53
C GLU A 527 9.84 16.52 17.69
N VAL A 528 10.06 15.59 18.63
CA VAL A 528 11.38 14.96 18.82
C VAL A 528 11.70 14.00 17.65
N LYS A 529 10.67 13.46 16.99
CA LYS A 529 10.83 12.53 15.87
C LYS A 529 11.06 13.30 14.58
N LYS A 530 12.29 13.25 14.05
CA LYS A 530 12.58 13.74 12.70
C LYS A 530 12.12 12.74 11.65
N THR A 531 11.67 13.24 10.49
CA THR A 531 11.50 12.40 9.30
C THR A 531 12.86 11.78 8.98
N ARG A 532 12.93 10.44 9.02
CA ARG A 532 14.19 9.71 8.83
C ARG A 532 14.72 9.96 7.43
N SER A 533 15.98 10.36 7.32
CA SER A 533 16.63 10.57 6.03
C SER A 533 16.83 9.23 5.31
N LEU A 534 17.09 9.25 4.00
CA LEU A 534 17.45 8.04 3.26
C LEU A 534 18.66 7.31 3.85
N LYS A 535 19.60 8.05 4.47
CA LYS A 535 20.78 7.48 5.13
C LYS A 535 20.41 6.72 6.41
N ASP A 536 19.43 7.21 7.17
CA ASP A 536 18.99 6.60 8.44
C ASP A 536 18.13 5.34 8.23
N LEU A 537 17.63 5.13 7.01
CA LEU A 537 16.78 3.99 6.64
C LEU A 537 17.56 2.84 6.01
N GLN A 538 18.90 2.92 5.99
CA GLN A 538 19.73 1.86 5.45
C GLN A 538 19.71 0.61 6.34
N LEU A 539 19.60 -0.55 5.69
CA LEU A 539 19.65 -1.88 6.25
C LEU A 539 21.10 -2.39 6.17
N LYS A 540 21.59 -2.97 7.26
CA LYS A 540 22.85 -3.70 7.32
C LYS A 540 22.62 -5.20 7.33
N VAL A 541 23.53 -5.92 6.68
CA VAL A 541 23.59 -7.38 6.70
C VAL A 541 24.29 -7.85 7.97
N CYS A 542 23.68 -8.78 8.70
CA CYS A 542 24.35 -9.48 9.79
C CYS A 542 24.94 -10.80 9.30
N GLU A 543 26.26 -10.81 9.03
CA GLU A 543 26.98 -12.00 8.60
C GLU A 543 26.84 -13.19 9.55
N ILE A 544 26.70 -12.95 10.85
CA ILE A 544 26.52 -14.01 11.86
C ILE A 544 25.14 -14.66 11.75
N CYS A 545 24.10 -13.87 11.49
CA CYS A 545 22.72 -14.35 11.39
C CYS A 545 22.32 -14.81 9.99
N THR A 546 23.09 -14.44 8.97
CA THR A 546 22.97 -14.98 7.61
C THR A 546 23.39 -16.45 7.62
N THR A 547 22.41 -17.35 7.58
CA THR A 547 22.62 -18.82 7.60
C THR A 547 22.82 -19.41 6.21
N GLU A 548 22.20 -18.81 5.20
CA GLU A 548 22.29 -19.21 3.80
C GLU A 548 23.00 -18.09 3.02
N VAL A 549 23.98 -18.44 2.19
CA VAL A 549 24.81 -17.47 1.45
C VAL A 549 23.97 -16.52 0.62
N ASN A 550 22.88 -17.02 0.02
CA ASN A 550 22.01 -16.24 -0.85
C ASN A 550 20.86 -15.52 -0.10
N LYS A 551 20.70 -15.72 1.22
CA LYS A 551 19.59 -15.11 2.00
C LYS A 551 20.12 -14.20 3.11
N PRO A 552 20.54 -12.97 2.77
CA PRO A 552 21.11 -12.06 3.75
C PRO A 552 20.11 -11.70 4.84
N PHE A 553 20.56 -11.72 6.10
CA PHE A 553 19.77 -11.25 7.23
C PHE A 553 19.94 -9.73 7.39
N LEU A 554 18.92 -8.98 6.95
CA LEU A 554 18.93 -7.51 6.90
C LEU A 554 18.29 -6.87 8.13
N ILE A 555 18.88 -5.78 8.63
CA ILE A 555 18.47 -5.09 9.86
C ILE A 555 18.66 -3.59 9.71
N GLU A 556 17.69 -2.79 10.13
CA GLU A 556 17.84 -1.33 10.21
C GLU A 556 19.04 -0.94 11.08
N GLU A 557 19.83 0.02 10.60
CA GLU A 557 21.00 0.55 11.31
C GLU A 557 20.70 0.90 12.77
N LEU A 558 19.60 1.60 13.00
CA LEU A 558 19.16 2.04 14.32
C LEU A 558 18.89 0.87 15.28
N ASN A 559 18.50 -0.29 14.75
CA ASN A 559 18.17 -1.47 15.54
C ASN A 559 19.35 -2.43 15.69
N TRP A 560 20.53 -2.08 15.15
CA TRP A 560 21.71 -2.95 15.15
C TRP A 560 22.15 -3.36 16.55
N GLN A 561 22.27 -2.41 17.48
CA GLN A 561 22.67 -2.71 18.86
C GLN A 561 21.66 -3.63 19.57
N SER A 562 20.37 -3.39 19.37
CA SER A 562 19.30 -4.25 19.89
C SER A 562 19.35 -5.66 19.30
N HIS A 563 19.67 -5.76 18.00
CA HIS A 563 19.89 -7.05 17.34
C HIS A 563 21.08 -7.82 17.93
N MET A 564 22.23 -7.17 18.15
CA MET A 564 23.42 -7.83 18.72
C MET A 564 23.13 -8.48 20.08
N ARG A 565 22.21 -7.90 20.86
CA ARG A 565 21.76 -8.43 22.17
C ARG A 565 20.65 -9.49 22.06
N SER A 566 20.07 -9.66 20.88
CA SER A 566 18.94 -10.56 20.66
C SER A 566 19.30 -12.02 20.90
N LYS A 567 18.31 -12.82 21.30
CA LYS A 567 18.48 -14.28 21.48
C LYS A 567 18.90 -14.97 20.18
N LYS A 568 18.38 -14.51 19.03
CA LYS A 568 18.71 -15.04 17.70
C LYS A 568 20.18 -14.83 17.39
N HIS A 569 20.69 -13.60 17.53
CA HIS A 569 22.09 -13.29 17.26
C HIS A 569 23.04 -14.09 18.16
N ARG A 570 22.77 -14.13 19.47
CA ARG A 570 23.56 -14.93 20.42
C ARG A 570 23.56 -16.42 20.08
N ARG A 571 22.42 -16.97 19.66
CA ARG A 571 22.32 -18.37 19.23
C ARG A 571 23.12 -18.64 17.96
N SER A 572 23.02 -17.77 16.96
CA SER A 572 23.81 -17.89 15.73
C SER A 572 25.32 -17.74 15.96
N LEU A 573 25.71 -16.82 16.85
CA LEU A 573 27.11 -16.66 17.28
C LEU A 573 27.63 -17.93 17.98
N MET A 574 26.82 -18.52 18.87
CA MET A 574 27.17 -19.78 19.54
C MET A 574 27.36 -20.93 18.54
N ILE A 575 26.50 -21.02 17.53
CA ILE A 575 26.61 -22.04 16.46
C ILE A 575 27.86 -21.82 15.60
N LYS A 576 28.20 -20.57 15.26
CA LYS A 576 29.44 -20.26 14.52
C LYS A 576 30.70 -20.53 15.33
N ASN A 577 30.71 -20.21 16.62
CA ASN A 577 31.88 -20.39 17.49
C ASN A 577 32.07 -21.85 17.94
N HIS A 578 30.99 -22.64 17.99
CA HIS A 578 31.03 -24.07 18.28
C HIS A 578 30.27 -24.85 17.21
N PRO A 579 30.86 -25.04 16.00
CA PRO A 579 30.27 -25.89 14.99
C PRO A 579 30.09 -27.29 15.58
N ARG A 580 28.88 -27.86 15.44
CA ARG A 580 28.66 -29.26 15.84
C ARG A 580 29.66 -30.12 15.05
N PRO A 581 30.37 -31.07 15.69
CA PRO A 581 31.23 -31.97 14.94
C PRO A 581 30.38 -32.70 13.90
N ASP A 582 30.91 -32.82 12.68
CA ASP A 582 30.24 -33.51 11.58
C ASP A 582 29.73 -34.86 12.08
N PHE A 583 28.43 -35.10 11.89
CA PHE A 583 27.83 -36.38 12.16
C PHE A 583 28.43 -37.38 11.15
N LYS A 584 29.53 -38.04 11.53
CA LYS A 584 30.16 -39.08 10.71
C LYS A 584 29.07 -40.10 10.36
N SER A 585 28.74 -40.19 9.08
CA SER A 585 27.79 -41.14 8.49
C SER A 585 28.20 -42.62 8.65
N SER A 586 29.29 -42.91 9.37
CA SER A 586 29.86 -44.25 9.55
C SER A 586 29.24 -45.08 10.68
N LYS A 587 28.09 -44.70 11.22
CA LYS A 587 27.32 -45.51 12.20
C LYS A 587 25.84 -45.72 11.83
N LEU A 588 25.50 -45.65 10.55
CA LEU A 588 24.29 -46.33 10.08
C LEU A 588 24.61 -47.82 9.96
N ARG A 589 24.09 -48.62 10.89
CA ARG A 589 24.05 -50.08 10.72
C ARG A 589 23.36 -50.37 9.39
N SER A 590 24.08 -50.96 8.45
CA SER A 590 23.52 -51.55 7.25
C SER A 590 22.54 -52.66 7.64
N PRO A 591 21.36 -52.76 7.02
CA PRO A 591 20.51 -53.93 7.16
C PRO A 591 21.23 -55.11 6.50
N SER A 592 21.45 -56.18 7.25
CA SER A 592 21.99 -57.44 6.72
C SER A 592 21.02 -58.04 5.72
N SER A 593 21.46 -58.17 4.48
CA SER A 593 20.81 -58.99 3.45
C SER A 593 21.41 -60.40 3.42
N SER A 594 20.59 -61.39 3.72
CA SER A 594 20.65 -62.79 3.23
C SER A 594 19.42 -63.50 3.81
N SER A 595 18.33 -63.58 3.06
CA SER A 595 18.00 -64.67 2.12
C SER A 595 17.42 -65.91 2.81
N SER A 596 16.10 -66.08 2.72
CA SER A 596 15.51 -67.28 2.12
C SER A 596 14.02 -67.09 1.92
N CYS A 597 13.62 -67.26 0.67
CA CYS A 597 12.26 -67.38 0.19
C CYS A 597 11.88 -68.86 0.32
N LEU A 598 10.82 -69.23 1.04
CA LEU A 598 10.13 -70.51 0.87
C LEU A 598 8.62 -70.34 1.11
N GLN A 599 7.89 -71.13 0.33
CA GLN A 599 6.51 -71.01 -0.10
C GLN A 599 5.42 -71.26 0.96
N ALA A 600 4.29 -70.59 0.73
CA ALA A 600 2.88 -71.00 0.92
C ALA A 600 2.55 -72.30 1.68
N SER A 601 1.63 -72.21 2.66
CA SER A 601 0.33 -72.91 2.61
C SER A 601 -0.58 -72.64 3.82
N SER A 602 -1.86 -72.49 3.50
CA SER A 602 -3.11 -72.71 4.25
C SER A 602 -3.11 -73.25 5.69
N GLY A 603 -4.04 -72.76 6.51
CA GLY A 603 -4.71 -73.60 7.53
C GLY A 603 -5.27 -72.87 8.75
N TYR A 604 -6.60 -72.71 8.79
CA TYR A 604 -7.52 -72.87 9.93
C TYR A 604 -7.06 -72.64 11.39
N GLY A 605 -7.91 -71.90 12.13
CA GLY A 605 -8.42 -72.41 13.43
C GLY A 605 -8.00 -71.67 14.71
N SER A 606 -8.96 -70.93 15.26
CA SER A 606 -9.44 -70.96 16.65
C SER A 606 -8.53 -70.66 17.87
N SER A 607 -9.10 -69.80 18.71
CA SER A 607 -9.27 -69.88 20.18
C SER A 607 -8.11 -69.58 21.15
N ASP A 608 -8.53 -68.86 22.20
CA ASP A 608 -7.97 -68.70 23.56
C ASP A 608 -6.71 -67.82 23.69
N GLY A 609 -6.57 -66.91 24.64
CA GLY A 609 -7.28 -66.68 25.90
C GLY A 609 -6.25 -66.20 26.92
N SER A 610 -6.60 -65.18 27.70
CA SER A 610 -6.05 -64.89 29.04
C SER A 610 -4.61 -64.36 29.16
N SER A 611 -4.48 -63.05 29.37
CA SER A 611 -4.20 -62.41 30.69
C SER A 611 -3.69 -60.99 30.50
#